data_AF-A0A523AXD8-F1
#
_entry.id   AF-A0A523AXD8-F1
#
_cell.length_a   1.000
_cell.length_b   1.000
_cell.length_c   1.000
_cell.angle_alpha   90.00
_cell.angle_beta   90.00
_cell.angle_gamma   90.00
#
_symmetry.space_group_name_H-M   'P 1'
#
loop_
_entity.id
_entity.type
_entity.pdbx_description
1 polymer ?
#
loop_
_entity_poly.entity_id
_entity_poly.type
_entity_poly.pdbx_seq_one_letter_code
_entity_poly.pdbx_strand_id
1 'polypeptide(L)'
;MAENEVDWIASKTLEFLMDKVKDGPLSKQDIEMAFDIFARPRLQRLKLSDFERRQVEDQIMARLEERVKQMNLEHWGRSEL
;
A
#
# COMPACT_ATOMS: atom_id res chain seq x y z
N MET A 1 5.91 19.14 -3.82
CA MET A 1 6.19 18.31 -5.02
C MET A 1 6.43 16.85 -4.65
N ALA A 2 7.22 16.53 -3.61
CA ALA A 2 7.44 15.16 -3.15
C ALA A 2 6.20 14.48 -2.51
N GLU A 3 5.38 15.21 -1.75
CA GLU A 3 4.13 14.63 -1.16
C GLU A 3 3.21 14.05 -2.24
N ASN A 4 3.02 14.76 -3.36
CA ASN A 4 2.22 14.27 -4.48
C ASN A 4 2.78 12.98 -5.12
N GLU A 5 4.10 12.79 -5.13
CA GLU A 5 4.71 11.56 -5.65
C GLU A 5 4.52 10.40 -4.69
N VAL A 6 4.67 10.63 -3.38
CA VAL A 6 4.43 9.62 -2.34
C VAL A 6 2.97 9.18 -2.33
N ASP A 7 2.04 10.13 -2.42
CA ASP A 7 0.60 9.87 -2.52
C ASP A 7 0.26 9.07 -3.79
N TRP A 8 0.86 9.44 -4.92
CA TRP A 8 0.69 8.71 -6.17
C TRP A 8 1.24 7.28 -6.10
N ILE A 9 2.41 7.08 -5.47
CA ILE A 9 3.00 5.75 -5.25
C ILE A 9 2.08 4.88 -4.39
N ALA A 10 1.56 5.44 -3.28
CA ALA A 10 0.61 4.74 -2.41
C ALA A 10 -0.65 4.35 -3.19
N SER A 11 -1.23 5.30 -3.94
CA SER A 11 -2.42 5.07 -4.77
C SER A 11 -2.22 3.95 -5.80
N LYS A 12 -1.07 3.93 -6.50
CA LYS A 12 -0.75 2.87 -7.46
C LYS A 12 -0.54 1.51 -6.82
N THR A 13 0.00 1.47 -5.61
CA THR A 13 0.14 0.22 -4.86
C THR A 13 -1.23 -0.29 -4.40
N LEU A 14 -2.14 0.61 -4.02
CA LEU A 14 -3.53 0.27 -3.69
C LEU A 14 -4.32 -0.28 -4.87
N GLU A 15 -4.10 0.22 -6.08
CA GLU A 15 -4.77 -0.32 -7.29
C GLU A 15 -4.52 -1.83 -7.46
N PHE A 16 -3.30 -2.30 -7.19
CA PHE A 16 -2.99 -3.72 -7.23
C PHE A 16 -3.74 -4.52 -6.15
N LEU A 17 -3.79 -3.98 -4.92
CA LEU A 17 -4.49 -4.61 -3.80
C LEU A 17 -6.01 -4.61 -4.01
N MET A 18 -6.58 -3.60 -4.68
CA MET A 18 -8.00 -3.53 -5.03
C MET A 18 -8.43 -4.61 -6.01
N ASP A 19 -7.52 -5.08 -6.86
CA ASP A 19 -7.83 -6.20 -7.72
C ASP A 19 -7.75 -7.51 -6.93
N LYS A 20 -6.67 -7.68 -6.16
CA LYS A 20 -6.41 -8.91 -5.40
C LYS A 20 -7.44 -9.19 -4.30
N VAL A 21 -8.01 -8.15 -3.66
CA VAL A 21 -9.04 -8.33 -2.62
C VAL A 21 -10.31 -9.00 -3.18
N LYS A 22 -10.52 -9.00 -4.50
CA LYS A 22 -11.66 -9.70 -5.11
C LYS A 22 -11.52 -11.22 -5.05
N ASP A 23 -10.29 -11.73 -4.98
CA ASP A 23 -10.00 -13.16 -4.93
C ASP A 23 -10.01 -13.72 -3.50
N GLY A 24 -9.83 -12.87 -2.49
CA GLY A 24 -9.86 -13.24 -1.08
C GLY A 24 -9.46 -12.09 -0.14
N PRO A 25 -9.61 -12.26 1.18
CA PRO A 25 -9.13 -11.29 2.15
C PRO A 25 -7.60 -11.17 2.06
N LEU A 26 -7.12 -9.93 2.04
CA LEU A 26 -5.71 -9.61 1.93
C LEU A 26 -5.00 -9.77 3.28
N SER A 27 -3.83 -10.38 3.24
CA SER A 27 -2.92 -10.55 4.37
C SER A 27 -1.83 -9.48 4.40
N LYS A 28 -1.06 -9.45 5.49
CA LYS A 28 0.13 -8.59 5.58
C LYS A 28 1.16 -8.91 4.48
N GLN A 29 1.32 -10.17 4.13
CA GLN A 29 2.23 -10.60 3.08
C GLN A 29 1.83 -10.03 1.71
N ASP A 30 0.53 -9.86 1.46
CA ASP A 30 0.03 -9.26 0.22
C ASP A 30 0.36 -7.77 0.13
N ILE A 31 0.29 -7.07 1.27
CA ILE A 31 0.69 -5.66 1.39
C ILE A 31 2.19 -5.51 1.14
N GLU A 32 3.02 -6.31 1.81
CA GLU A 32 4.48 -6.29 1.66
C GLU A 32 4.90 -6.59 0.21
N MET A 33 4.26 -7.59 -0.41
CA MET A 33 4.51 -7.92 -1.82
C MET A 33 4.10 -6.78 -2.75
N ALA A 34 2.93 -6.17 -2.55
CA ALA A 34 2.49 -5.04 -3.35
C ALA A 34 3.44 -3.85 -3.20
N PHE A 35 3.90 -3.58 -1.98
CA PHE A 35 4.87 -2.55 -1.67
C PHE A 35 6.20 -2.79 -2.40
N ASP A 36 6.74 -4.01 -2.32
CA ASP A 36 8.03 -4.34 -2.95
C ASP A 36 7.97 -4.29 -4.48
N ILE A 37 6.83 -4.63 -5.08
CA ILE A 37 6.65 -4.59 -6.55
C ILE A 37 6.41 -3.15 -7.03
N PHE A 38 5.57 -2.38 -6.34
CA PHE A 38 5.11 -1.09 -6.85
C PHE A 38 5.77 0.10 -6.15
N ALA A 39 5.83 0.12 -4.82
CA ALA A 39 6.32 1.28 -4.07
C ALA A 39 7.84 1.35 -4.03
N ARG A 40 8.52 0.28 -3.59
CA ARG A 40 9.98 0.26 -3.38
C ARG A 40 10.79 0.72 -4.60
N PRO A 41 10.54 0.24 -5.84
CA PRO A 41 11.32 0.66 -7.00
C PRO A 41 11.10 2.13 -7.37
N ARG A 42 9.93 2.70 -7.04
CA ARG A 42 9.61 4.11 -7.30
C ARG A 42 10.26 5.01 -6.24
N LEU A 43 10.24 4.59 -4.97
CA LEU A 43 10.92 5.29 -3.89
C LEU A 43 12.43 5.33 -4.07
N GLN A 44 13.03 4.26 -4.60
CA GLN A 44 14.46 4.25 -4.94
C GLN A 44 14.84 5.25 -6.03
N ARG A 45 13.89 5.64 -6.89
CA ARG A 45 14.10 6.67 -7.93
C ARG A 45 13.99 8.08 -7.36
N LEU A 46 13.28 8.24 -6.24
CA LEU A 46 13.30 9.48 -5.49
C LEU A 46 14.69 9.60 -4.85
N LYS A 47 15.40 10.68 -5.14
CA LYS A 47 16.75 10.95 -4.60
C LYS A 47 16.70 11.35 -3.12
N LEU A 48 15.96 10.58 -2.31
CA LEU A 48 15.80 10.73 -0.88
C LEU A 48 17.06 10.21 -0.16
N SER A 49 17.39 10.82 0.97
CA SER A 49 18.34 10.25 1.91
C SER A 49 17.79 8.94 2.50
N ASP A 50 18.66 8.10 3.09
CA ASP A 50 18.23 6.84 3.71
C ASP A 50 17.22 7.06 4.84
N PHE A 51 17.36 8.16 5.59
CA PHE A 51 16.42 8.52 6.66
C PHE A 51 15.05 8.92 6.09
N GLU A 52 15.02 9.84 5.12
CA GLU A 52 13.78 10.25 4.46
C GLU A 52 13.10 9.07 3.77
N ARG A 53 13.87 8.20 3.11
CA ARG A 53 13.34 7.00 2.47
C ARG A 53 12.63 6.14 3.50
N ARG A 54 13.26 5.80 4.62
CA ARG A 54 12.62 4.99 5.67
C ARG A 54 11.32 5.62 6.18
N GLN A 55 11.32 6.94 6.43
CA GLN A 55 10.10 7.63 6.86
C GLN A 55 8.98 7.55 5.82
N VAL A 56 9.32 7.65 4.54
CA VAL A 56 8.35 7.53 3.44
C VAL A 56 7.88 6.10 3.25
N GLU A 57 8.77 5.11 3.37
CA GLU A 57 8.43 3.68 3.34
C GLU A 57 7.44 3.34 4.45
N ASP A 58 7.71 3.78 5.70
CA ASP A 58 6.82 3.58 6.85
C ASP A 58 5.45 4.25 6.65
N GLN A 59 5.43 5.48 6.11
CA GLN A 59 4.18 6.20 5.82
C GLN A 59 3.33 5.48 4.77
N ILE A 60 3.94 4.99 3.69
CA ILE A 60 3.22 4.25 2.66
C ILE A 60 2.70 2.94 3.24
N MET A 61 3.52 2.18 3.96
CA MET A 61 3.10 0.92 4.58
C MET A 61 1.91 1.10 5.52
N ALA A 62 1.95 2.10 6.42
CA ALA A 62 0.85 2.38 7.33
C ALA A 62 -0.46 2.69 6.58
N ARG A 63 -0.39 3.47 5.50
CA ARG A 63 -1.57 3.77 4.66
C ARG A 63 -2.11 2.55 3.92
N LEU A 64 -1.21 1.69 3.41
CA LEU A 64 -1.62 0.45 2.76
C LEU A 64 -2.32 -0.49 3.75
N GLU A 65 -1.75 -0.67 4.94
CA GLU A 65 -2.33 -1.49 6.00
C GLU A 65 -3.73 -1.00 6.41
N GLU A 66 -3.88 0.31 6.64
CA GLU A 66 -5.18 0.91 6.99
C GLU A 66 -6.21 0.70 5.88
N ARG A 67 -5.85 0.97 4.63
CA ARG A 67 -6.78 0.85 3.51
C ARG A 67 -7.13 -0.61 3.21
N VAL A 68 -6.18 -1.53 3.33
CA VAL A 68 -6.44 -2.98 3.19
C VAL A 68 -7.38 -3.48 4.28
N LYS A 69 -7.22 -3.02 5.52
CA LYS A 69 -8.17 -3.36 6.60
C LYS A 69 -9.59 -2.93 6.25
N GLN A 70 -9.76 -1.72 5.73
CA GLN A 70 -11.06 -1.23 5.25
C GLN A 70 -11.59 -2.08 4.10
N MET A 71 -10.75 -2.37 3.09
CA MET A 71 -11.14 -3.17 1.92
C MET A 71 -11.55 -4.60 2.30
N ASN A 72 -10.83 -5.24 3.22
CA ASN A 72 -11.22 -6.54 3.74
C ASN A 72 -12.59 -6.50 4.44
N LEU A 73 -12.86 -5.45 5.22
CA LEU A 73 -14.17 -5.27 5.85
C LEU A 73 -15.28 -4.98 4.83
N GLU A 74 -15.01 -4.14 3.83
CA GLU A 74 -15.95 -3.77 2.77
C GLU A 74 -16.33 -4.98 1.89
N HIS A 75 -15.35 -5.78 1.49
CA HIS A 75 -15.52 -6.90 0.56
C HIS A 75 -15.89 -8.23 1.23
N TRP A 76 -15.32 -8.50 2.42
CA TRP A 76 -15.42 -9.80 3.10
C TRP A 76 -15.99 -9.70 4.51
N GLY A 77 -16.11 -8.50 5.08
CA GLY A 77 -16.68 -8.27 6.42
C GLY A 77 -18.21 -8.30 6.46
N ARG A 78 -18.90 -8.52 5.33
CA ARG A 78 -20.33 -8.82 5.29
C ARG A 78 -20.57 -10.33 5.30
N SER A 79 -20.20 -10.96 6.41
CA SER A 79 -20.85 -12.18 6.85
C SER A 79 -21.42 -11.91 8.25
N GLU A 80 -22.75 -12.02 8.35
CA GLU A 80 -23.56 -12.04 9.57
C GLU A 80 -23.97 -10.69 10.18
N LEU A 81 -25.12 -10.18 9.72
CA LEU A 81 -26.22 -9.78 10.62
C LEU A 81 -27.39 -10.74 10.36
#